data_AF-A0A6N7PV00-F1
#
_entry.id   AF-A0A6N7PV00-F1
#
_cell.length_a   1.000
_cell.length_b   1.000
_cell.length_c   1.000
_cell.angle_alpha   90.00
_cell.angle_beta   90.00
_cell.angle_gamma   90.00
#
_symmetry.space_group_name_H-M   'P 1'
#
loop_
_entity.id
_entity.type
_entity.pdbx_description
1 polymer ?
#
loop_
_entity_poly.entity_id
_entity_poly.type
_entity_poly.pdbx_seq_one_letter_code
_entity_poly.pdbx_strand_id
1 'polypeptide(L)'
;MRLGSALAALLLVVSVAGCSKREALVKIPSLEAPVALSPAPVPAPAAPPAEKAPAMPGEIDPGLFSQVIVENGKTYVVLHPDPDVTRWGRGAPILVSDDFPVITRREIEPSALPASLVRRTGTPVRLYGPRGPVCEGKLGPLVLIARVEPDDGVRRQWKGEDYDGTPLPPATPETIAEEAWASAEGGRSLVAEIEEVQGHCKDAQFARDRDLSVLRPVPVEDAPAALVQRAVAEMQDLAGYAEIDDLYQSSGIQTPGVPWETHDGAAPTVKVFSGEAGTFVWLDAEAGAVCSEFRGKLTALWKLEGSSSKNARFVKLYEGADDFSPSTLVHLDRDGSPSLLGYQSVLRKGPNGFLVRSVLAPTFFCPC
;
A
#
# COMPACT_ATOMS: atom_id res chain seq x y z
N MET A 1 11.88 -39.21 -66.17
CA MET A 1 10.42 -39.23 -65.94
C MET A 1 10.14 -39.90 -64.61
N ARG A 2 9.17 -39.34 -63.87
CA ARG A 2 8.62 -39.70 -62.55
C ARG A 2 9.32 -39.10 -61.32
N LEU A 3 8.59 -38.12 -60.79
CA LEU A 3 8.73 -37.34 -59.57
C LEU A 3 8.65 -38.22 -58.32
N GLY A 4 9.41 -37.85 -57.28
CA GLY A 4 9.16 -38.23 -55.90
C GLY A 4 9.13 -36.97 -55.04
N SER A 5 7.93 -36.44 -54.79
CA SER A 5 7.70 -35.34 -53.84
C SER A 5 7.66 -35.90 -52.42
N ALA A 6 8.63 -35.51 -51.59
CA ALA A 6 8.57 -35.72 -50.15
C ALA A 6 8.04 -34.45 -49.48
N LEU A 7 6.81 -34.51 -49.00
CA LEU A 7 6.19 -33.49 -48.15
C LEU A 7 6.86 -33.55 -46.77
N ALA A 8 7.52 -32.47 -46.35
CA ALA A 8 7.94 -32.27 -44.97
C ALA A 8 6.80 -31.59 -44.21
N ALA A 9 6.15 -32.34 -43.31
CA ALA A 9 5.17 -31.79 -42.37
C ALA A 9 5.92 -31.13 -41.20
N LEU A 10 5.84 -29.80 -41.13
CA LEU A 10 6.36 -29.02 -40.01
C LEU A 10 5.31 -29.07 -38.88
N LEU A 11 5.57 -29.88 -37.86
CA LEU A 11 4.82 -29.89 -36.60
C LEU A 11 5.29 -28.73 -35.73
N LEU A 12 4.54 -27.63 -35.74
CA LEU A 12 4.66 -26.54 -34.76
C LEU A 12 3.98 -27.02 -33.46
N VAL A 13 4.80 -27.45 -32.49
CA VAL A 13 4.35 -27.65 -31.11
C VAL A 13 4.41 -26.29 -30.42
N VAL A 14 3.26 -25.62 -30.32
CA VAL A 14 3.10 -24.43 -29.47
C VAL A 14 2.88 -24.92 -28.04
N SER A 15 3.96 -24.95 -27.26
CA SER A 15 3.91 -25.22 -25.83
C SER A 15 3.35 -23.99 -25.11
N VAL A 16 2.05 -24.00 -24.78
CA VAL A 16 1.49 -23.02 -23.86
C VAL A 16 2.00 -23.36 -22.46
N ALA A 17 2.96 -22.60 -21.97
CA ALA A 17 3.42 -22.67 -20.59
C ALA A 17 2.33 -22.08 -19.69
N GLY A 18 1.36 -22.90 -19.30
CA GLY A 18 0.40 -22.55 -18.27
C GLY A 18 1.10 -22.43 -16.92
N CYS A 19 1.02 -21.25 -16.30
CA CYS A 19 1.38 -21.03 -14.90
C CYS A 19 0.41 -21.81 -14.01
N SER A 20 0.67 -23.11 -13.82
CA SER A 20 -0.07 -23.94 -12.87
C SER A 20 0.91 -24.79 -12.07
N LYS A 21 1.48 -24.20 -11.02
CA LYS A 21 2.01 -24.99 -9.89
C LYS A 21 0.80 -25.37 -9.02
N ARG A 22 0.24 -26.56 -9.27
CA ARG A 22 -0.63 -27.23 -8.31
C ARG A 22 0.23 -27.79 -7.19
N GLU A 23 0.25 -27.13 -6.04
CA GLU A 23 0.74 -27.73 -4.81
C GLU A 23 -0.27 -28.79 -4.33
N ALA A 24 0.24 -29.99 -4.07
CA ALA A 24 -0.55 -31.09 -3.55
C ALA A 24 -0.82 -30.89 -2.05
N LEU A 25 -2.09 -30.71 -1.70
CA LEU A 25 -2.56 -30.63 -0.32
C LEU A 25 -2.38 -31.99 0.39
N VAL A 26 -1.54 -32.01 1.42
CA VAL A 26 -1.36 -33.15 2.33
C VAL A 26 -2.53 -33.19 3.32
N LYS A 27 -3.28 -34.31 3.34
CA LYS A 27 -4.34 -34.58 4.33
C LYS A 27 -3.73 -34.86 5.71
N ILE A 28 -4.05 -34.03 6.70
CA ILE A 28 -3.79 -34.29 8.12
C ILE A 28 -5.05 -34.95 8.73
N PRO A 29 -4.92 -36.07 9.47
CA PRO A 29 -6.06 -36.71 10.14
C PRO A 29 -6.54 -35.88 11.33
N SER A 30 -7.86 -35.74 11.43
CA SER A 30 -8.57 -35.07 12.52
C SER A 30 -8.51 -35.91 13.79
N LEU A 31 -8.04 -35.33 14.90
CA LEU A 31 -8.13 -35.89 16.24
C LEU A 31 -9.26 -35.17 16.98
N GLU A 32 -10.34 -35.90 17.29
CA GLU A 32 -11.42 -35.43 18.16
C GLU A 32 -10.91 -35.31 19.60
N ALA A 33 -11.03 -34.10 20.17
CA ALA A 33 -10.79 -33.85 21.58
C ALA A 33 -12.11 -33.99 22.38
N PRO A 34 -12.08 -34.55 23.60
CA PRO A 34 -13.26 -34.68 24.43
C PRO A 34 -13.72 -33.34 25.02
N VAL A 35 -15.03 -33.15 25.07
CA VAL A 35 -15.72 -31.98 25.62
C VAL A 35 -15.58 -31.97 27.15
N ALA A 36 -14.87 -30.97 27.68
CA ALA A 36 -14.88 -30.64 29.11
C ALA A 36 -15.92 -29.55 29.40
N LEU A 37 -16.76 -29.78 30.40
CA LEU A 37 -17.74 -28.82 30.90
C LEU A 37 -17.05 -27.71 31.71
N SER A 38 -17.16 -26.46 31.24
CA SER A 38 -16.65 -25.28 31.94
C SER A 38 -17.53 -24.92 33.16
N PRO A 39 -16.91 -24.64 34.33
CA PRO A 39 -17.62 -24.08 35.48
C PRO A 39 -17.99 -22.60 35.27
N ALA A 40 -18.96 -22.13 36.08
CA ALA A 40 -19.55 -20.80 36.00
C ALA A 40 -18.54 -19.64 36.19
N PRO A 41 -18.82 -18.45 35.62
CA PRO A 41 -17.87 -17.34 35.58
C PRO A 41 -17.67 -16.70 36.96
N VAL A 42 -16.40 -16.61 37.37
CA VAL A 42 -15.95 -15.78 38.50
C VAL A 42 -16.01 -14.30 38.06
N PRO A 43 -16.45 -13.36 38.91
CA PRO A 43 -16.48 -11.94 38.59
C PRO A 43 -15.09 -11.42 38.20
N ALA A 44 -15.04 -10.61 37.14
CA ALA A 44 -13.81 -10.14 36.54
C ALA A 44 -12.98 -9.27 37.53
N PRO A 45 -11.69 -9.58 37.73
CA PRO A 45 -10.80 -8.72 38.50
C PRO A 45 -10.66 -7.35 37.84
N ALA A 46 -10.49 -6.30 38.66
CA ALA A 46 -10.25 -4.95 38.19
C ALA A 46 -9.07 -4.92 37.19
N ALA A 47 -9.27 -4.23 36.07
CA ALA A 47 -8.29 -4.17 34.99
C ALA A 47 -6.93 -3.68 35.53
N PRO A 48 -5.83 -4.40 35.27
CA PRO A 48 -4.51 -3.96 35.68
C PRO A 48 -4.19 -2.59 35.06
N PRO A 49 -3.39 -1.75 35.76
CA PRO A 49 -2.93 -0.49 35.21
C PRO A 49 -2.28 -0.74 33.84
N ALA A 50 -2.59 0.14 32.89
CA ALA A 50 -2.23 -0.02 31.49
C ALA A 50 -0.72 -0.16 31.34
N GLU A 51 -0.25 -1.41 31.25
CA GLU A 51 1.09 -1.70 30.76
C GLU A 51 1.09 -1.24 29.30
N LYS A 52 1.81 -0.14 29.06
CA LYS A 52 2.02 0.40 27.73
C LYS A 52 2.85 -0.66 27.00
N ALA A 53 2.17 -1.57 26.28
CA ALA A 53 2.82 -2.54 25.42
C ALA A 53 3.92 -1.77 24.66
N PRO A 54 5.19 -2.19 24.75
CA PRO A 54 6.26 -1.46 24.09
C PRO A 54 5.91 -1.43 22.61
N ALA A 55 5.58 -0.25 22.10
CA ALA A 55 5.40 -0.02 20.68
C ALA A 55 6.64 -0.60 20.00
N MET A 56 6.48 -1.50 19.02
CA MET A 56 7.64 -1.99 18.31
C MET A 56 8.39 -0.77 17.75
N PRO A 57 9.73 -0.71 17.83
CA PRO A 57 10.47 0.42 17.31
C PRO A 57 10.04 0.74 15.86
N GLY A 58 9.41 1.90 15.65
CA GLY A 58 8.87 2.32 14.35
C GLY A 58 7.37 2.04 14.13
N GLU A 59 6.67 1.44 15.07
CA GLU A 59 5.20 1.35 15.04
C GLU A 59 4.59 2.72 15.34
N ILE A 60 3.62 3.12 14.52
CA ILE A 60 2.97 4.41 14.64
C ILE A 60 1.87 4.28 15.70
N ASP A 61 1.90 5.12 16.73
CA ASP A 61 0.75 5.25 17.62
C ASP A 61 -0.47 5.67 16.76
N PRO A 62 -1.51 4.83 16.63
CA PRO A 62 -2.66 5.13 15.79
C PRO A 62 -3.38 6.42 16.20
N GLY A 63 -3.17 6.89 17.45
CA GLY A 63 -3.66 8.20 17.90
C GLY A 63 -2.91 9.38 17.30
N LEU A 64 -1.62 9.22 17.03
CA LEU A 64 -0.80 10.27 16.41
C LEU A 64 -0.98 10.33 14.90
N PHE A 65 -1.18 9.18 14.26
CA PHE A 65 -1.42 9.06 12.83
C PHE A 65 -1.99 7.68 12.50
N SER A 66 -3.02 7.66 11.66
CA SER A 66 -3.56 6.46 11.03
C SER A 66 -3.88 6.76 9.57
N GLN A 67 -3.62 5.82 8.66
CA GLN A 67 -4.07 5.93 7.27
C GLN A 67 -5.59 5.90 7.20
N VAL A 68 -6.16 6.58 6.20
CA VAL A 68 -7.59 6.57 5.92
C VAL A 68 -7.84 5.90 4.57
N ILE A 69 -8.88 5.07 4.52
CA ILE A 69 -9.38 4.42 3.32
C ILE A 69 -10.79 4.96 3.08
N VAL A 70 -11.05 5.53 1.90
CA VAL A 70 -12.37 6.01 1.49
C VAL A 70 -12.82 5.17 0.31
N GLU A 71 -13.78 4.28 0.53
CA GLU A 71 -14.23 3.30 -0.47
C GLU A 71 -15.75 3.13 -0.36
N ASN A 72 -16.45 3.10 -1.49
CA ASN A 72 -17.90 2.83 -1.54
C ASN A 72 -18.74 3.71 -0.60
N GLY A 73 -18.38 5.00 -0.52
CA GLY A 73 -19.05 5.98 0.34
C GLY A 73 -18.78 5.82 1.84
N LYS A 74 -17.94 4.85 2.22
CA LYS A 74 -17.51 4.61 3.61
C LYS A 74 -16.11 5.16 3.84
N THR A 75 -15.83 5.50 5.09
CA THR A 75 -14.51 5.98 5.53
C THR A 75 -14.03 5.10 6.66
N TYR A 76 -12.85 4.51 6.49
CA TYR A 76 -12.22 3.64 7.45
C TYR A 76 -10.90 4.24 7.94
N VAL A 77 -10.64 4.15 9.23
CA VAL A 77 -9.34 4.47 9.82
C VAL A 77 -8.59 3.18 10.08
N VAL A 78 -7.38 3.07 9.51
CA VAL A 78 -6.51 1.91 9.68
C VAL A 78 -5.82 1.98 11.02
N LEU A 79 -6.13 1.02 11.90
CA LEU A 79 -5.50 0.88 13.21
C LEU A 79 -4.33 -0.09 13.20
N HIS A 80 -4.33 -1.05 12.27
CA HIS A 80 -3.20 -1.96 12.06
C HIS A 80 -3.12 -2.38 10.58
N PRO A 81 -2.04 -2.04 9.86
CA PRO A 81 -1.92 -2.32 8.42
C PRO A 81 -1.56 -3.78 8.10
N ASP A 82 -1.07 -4.56 9.08
CA ASP A 82 -0.70 -5.97 8.91
C ASP A 82 -1.25 -6.84 10.06
N PRO A 83 -2.58 -7.01 10.17
CA PRO A 83 -3.20 -7.63 11.33
C PRO A 83 -2.96 -9.15 11.40
N ASP A 84 -2.89 -9.70 12.61
CA ASP A 84 -2.88 -11.15 12.83
C ASP A 84 -4.27 -11.74 12.58
N VAL A 85 -4.61 -11.95 11.31
CA VAL A 85 -5.96 -12.39 10.90
C VAL A 85 -6.32 -13.79 11.37
N THR A 86 -5.34 -14.61 11.74
CA THR A 86 -5.57 -15.96 12.27
C THR A 86 -6.02 -15.92 13.71
N ARG A 87 -5.39 -15.08 14.55
CA ARG A 87 -5.78 -14.94 15.96
C ARG A 87 -6.91 -13.94 16.18
N TRP A 88 -6.96 -12.87 15.40
CA TRP A 88 -7.91 -11.78 15.61
C TRP A 88 -9.22 -11.96 14.84
N GLY A 89 -9.24 -12.78 13.78
CA GLY A 89 -10.41 -12.96 12.93
C GLY A 89 -11.36 -14.07 13.41
N ARG A 90 -12.66 -13.91 13.15
CA ARG A 90 -13.70 -14.91 13.41
C ARG A 90 -14.66 -15.03 12.24
N GLY A 91 -15.19 -16.24 12.02
CA GLY A 91 -16.17 -16.52 10.97
C GLY A 91 -15.57 -16.57 9.56
N ALA A 92 -16.42 -16.77 8.55
CA ALA A 92 -16.05 -16.67 7.14
C ALA A 92 -15.97 -15.20 6.70
N PRO A 93 -15.17 -14.85 5.67
CA PRO A 93 -15.21 -13.53 5.07
C PRO A 93 -16.57 -13.28 4.39
N ILE A 94 -17.00 -12.02 4.36
CA ILE A 94 -18.23 -11.56 3.72
C ILE A 94 -17.87 -10.53 2.66
N LEU A 95 -18.48 -10.61 1.49
CA LEU A 95 -18.31 -9.63 0.42
C LEU A 95 -18.97 -8.30 0.83
N VAL A 96 -18.20 -7.23 0.84
CA VAL A 96 -18.69 -5.85 1.10
C VAL A 96 -18.92 -5.12 -0.21
N SER A 97 -18.05 -5.31 -1.20
CA SER A 97 -18.16 -4.75 -2.55
C SER A 97 -17.36 -5.58 -3.54
N ASP A 98 -17.92 -5.78 -4.72
CA ASP A 98 -17.32 -6.41 -5.92
C ASP A 98 -16.83 -5.38 -6.96
N ASP A 99 -16.83 -4.10 -6.59
CA ASP A 99 -16.22 -3.02 -7.36
C ASP A 99 -14.67 -3.13 -7.32
N PHE A 100 -13.99 -2.13 -7.87
CA PHE A 100 -12.54 -2.08 -7.90
C PHE A 100 -12.04 -1.01 -6.91
N PRO A 101 -11.33 -1.37 -5.82
CA PRO A 101 -10.91 -2.73 -5.43
C PRO A 101 -12.06 -3.56 -4.83
N VAL A 102 -11.90 -4.89 -4.85
CA VAL A 102 -12.84 -5.82 -4.22
C VAL A 102 -12.60 -5.79 -2.72
N ILE A 103 -13.67 -5.62 -1.95
CA ILE A 103 -13.59 -5.45 -0.50
C ILE A 103 -14.34 -6.58 0.19
N THR A 104 -13.64 -7.25 1.09
CA THR A 104 -14.21 -8.25 1.98
C THR A 104 -14.03 -7.84 3.42
N ARG A 105 -14.92 -8.32 4.29
CA ARG A 105 -14.89 -8.07 5.73
C ARG A 105 -14.89 -9.38 6.48
N ARG A 106 -14.21 -9.40 7.62
CA ARG A 106 -14.29 -10.48 8.60
C ARG A 106 -14.54 -9.91 9.99
N GLU A 107 -15.32 -10.63 10.79
CA GLU A 107 -15.50 -10.27 12.19
C GLU A 107 -14.18 -10.43 12.95
N ILE A 108 -14.07 -9.68 14.05
CA ILE A 108 -12.97 -9.82 15.00
C ILE A 108 -13.39 -10.67 16.20
N GLU A 109 -12.41 -11.28 16.86
CA GLU A 109 -12.52 -11.81 18.21
C GLU A 109 -11.98 -10.75 19.19
N PRO A 110 -12.85 -9.95 19.86
CA PRO A 110 -12.40 -8.81 20.65
C PRO A 110 -11.47 -9.21 21.80
N SER A 111 -11.65 -10.43 22.34
CA SER A 111 -10.81 -10.95 23.42
C SER A 111 -9.37 -11.27 22.98
N ALA A 112 -9.12 -11.43 21.68
CA ALA A 112 -7.80 -11.69 21.11
C ALA A 112 -7.05 -10.40 20.73
N LEU A 113 -7.72 -9.25 20.74
CA LEU A 113 -7.11 -7.97 20.39
C LEU A 113 -6.29 -7.39 21.56
N PRO A 114 -5.15 -6.72 21.27
CA PRO A 114 -4.48 -5.87 22.24
C PRO A 114 -5.44 -4.85 22.87
N ALA A 115 -5.39 -4.71 24.20
CA ALA A 115 -6.26 -3.79 24.93
C ALA A 115 -6.08 -2.32 24.50
N SER A 116 -4.92 -1.96 23.94
CA SER A 116 -4.67 -0.64 23.34
C SER A 116 -5.57 -0.38 22.13
N LEU A 117 -5.79 -1.39 21.27
CA LEU A 117 -6.65 -1.28 20.09
C LEU A 117 -8.12 -1.26 20.48
N VAL A 118 -8.55 -2.12 21.42
CA VAL A 118 -9.95 -2.17 21.89
C VAL A 118 -10.42 -0.82 22.45
N ARG A 119 -9.54 -0.11 23.18
CA ARG A 119 -9.85 1.22 23.74
C ARG A 119 -10.02 2.31 22.67
N ARG A 120 -9.64 2.07 21.42
CA ARG A 120 -9.80 3.03 20.33
C ARG A 120 -11.26 3.19 19.92
N THR A 121 -12.11 2.17 20.08
CA THR A 121 -13.54 2.28 19.77
C THR A 121 -14.19 3.42 20.56
N GLY A 122 -14.97 4.25 19.87
CA GLY A 122 -15.59 5.48 20.36
C GLY A 122 -14.65 6.68 20.46
N THR A 123 -13.35 6.53 20.20
CA THR A 123 -12.38 7.64 20.28
C THR A 123 -12.69 8.69 19.22
N PRO A 124 -12.79 9.98 19.57
CA PRO A 124 -13.00 11.05 18.60
C PRO A 124 -11.74 11.28 17.78
N VAL A 125 -11.91 11.35 16.46
CA VAL A 125 -10.81 11.56 15.51
C VAL A 125 -11.12 12.71 14.56
N ARG A 126 -10.06 13.37 14.11
CA ARG A 126 -10.06 14.36 13.04
C ARG A 126 -9.36 13.79 11.83
N LEU A 127 -10.01 13.88 10.68
CA LEU A 127 -9.50 13.41 9.41
C LEU A 127 -9.00 14.59 8.59
N TYR A 128 -7.90 14.37 7.88
CA TYR A 128 -7.16 15.39 7.16
C TYR A 128 -7.05 14.99 5.70
N GLY A 129 -7.27 15.95 4.82
CA GLY A 129 -6.87 15.89 3.43
C GLY A 129 -5.60 16.69 3.16
N PRO A 130 -5.22 16.91 1.89
CA PRO A 130 -3.98 17.57 1.51
C PRO A 130 -3.78 18.99 2.03
N ARG A 131 -4.88 19.68 2.39
CA ARG A 131 -4.87 21.09 2.79
C ARG A 131 -5.22 21.32 4.27
N GLY A 132 -5.50 20.26 5.03
CA GLY A 132 -5.91 20.38 6.43
C GLY A 132 -7.09 19.49 6.80
N PRO A 133 -7.76 19.77 7.94
CA PRO A 133 -8.93 19.02 8.38
C PRO A 133 -10.07 19.06 7.35
N VAL A 134 -10.71 17.91 7.10
CA VAL A 134 -11.85 17.79 6.16
C VAL A 134 -13.13 17.30 6.83
N CYS A 135 -13.00 16.46 7.85
CA CYS A 135 -14.14 15.98 8.65
C CYS A 135 -13.67 15.52 10.05
N GLU A 136 -14.63 15.30 10.95
CA GLU A 136 -14.43 14.68 12.27
C GLU A 136 -15.46 13.57 12.49
N GLY A 137 -15.18 12.66 13.41
CA GLY A 137 -16.12 11.60 13.79
C GLY A 137 -15.59 10.77 14.96
N LYS A 138 -16.18 9.60 15.18
CA LYS A 138 -15.72 8.61 16.17
C LYS A 138 -15.33 7.31 15.49
N LEU A 139 -14.32 6.64 16.02
CA LEU A 139 -13.98 5.28 15.59
C LEU A 139 -15.11 4.33 16.00
N GLY A 140 -15.79 3.71 15.03
CA GLY A 140 -16.82 2.71 15.28
C GLY A 140 -16.24 1.37 15.78
N PRO A 141 -17.06 0.29 15.71
CA PRO A 141 -16.59 -1.07 15.97
C PRO A 141 -15.42 -1.45 15.06
N LEU A 142 -14.46 -2.18 15.63
CA LEU A 142 -13.30 -2.64 14.89
C LEU A 142 -13.67 -3.85 14.03
N VAL A 143 -13.13 -3.89 12.82
CA VAL A 143 -13.35 -4.99 11.86
C VAL A 143 -12.06 -5.28 11.09
N LEU A 144 -11.90 -6.50 10.60
CA LEU A 144 -10.88 -6.78 9.60
C LEU A 144 -11.49 -6.56 8.23
N ILE A 145 -10.77 -5.86 7.36
CA ILE A 145 -11.06 -5.80 5.93
C ILE A 145 -9.91 -6.41 5.14
N ALA A 146 -10.23 -6.97 4.00
CA ALA A 146 -9.28 -7.30 2.95
C ALA A 146 -9.67 -6.53 1.70
N ARG A 147 -8.67 -5.95 1.03
CA ARG A 147 -8.82 -5.32 -0.28
C ARG A 147 -7.90 -6.01 -1.26
N VAL A 148 -8.37 -6.20 -2.49
CA VAL A 148 -7.57 -6.77 -3.57
C VAL A 148 -8.05 -6.22 -4.90
N GLU A 149 -7.11 -5.99 -5.81
CA GLU A 149 -7.35 -5.66 -7.21
C GLU A 149 -7.06 -6.93 -8.04
N PRO A 150 -8.06 -7.81 -8.21
CA PRO A 150 -7.87 -9.05 -8.97
C PRO A 150 -7.70 -8.77 -10.46
N ASP A 151 -7.01 -9.68 -11.14
CA ASP A 151 -6.90 -9.69 -12.60
C ASP A 151 -8.30 -9.75 -13.27
N ASP A 152 -8.38 -9.20 -14.49
CA ASP A 152 -9.63 -9.19 -15.27
C ASP A 152 -10.15 -10.60 -15.58
N GLY A 153 -9.26 -11.59 -15.72
CA GLY A 153 -9.58 -13.01 -15.85
C GLY A 153 -10.37 -13.55 -14.66
N VAL A 154 -9.87 -13.37 -13.44
CA VAL A 154 -10.57 -13.73 -12.19
C VAL A 154 -11.93 -13.05 -12.11
N ARG A 155 -12.02 -11.74 -12.44
CA ARG A 155 -13.30 -11.01 -12.41
C ARG A 155 -14.28 -11.53 -13.47
N ARG A 156 -13.82 -11.89 -14.67
CA ARG A 156 -14.65 -12.50 -15.71
C ARG A 156 -15.18 -13.86 -15.25
N GLN A 157 -14.32 -14.69 -14.66
CA GLN A 157 -14.74 -15.98 -14.10
C GLN A 157 -15.82 -15.81 -13.03
N TRP A 158 -15.66 -14.84 -12.12
CA TRP A 158 -16.71 -14.52 -11.14
C TRP A 158 -18.02 -14.08 -11.77
N LYS A 159 -17.98 -13.39 -12.91
CA LYS A 159 -19.17 -12.98 -13.68
C LYS A 159 -19.77 -14.10 -14.53
N GLY A 160 -19.18 -15.29 -14.54
CA GLY A 160 -19.66 -16.41 -15.33
C GLY A 160 -19.12 -16.41 -16.78
N GLU A 161 -17.90 -15.92 -16.99
CA GLU A 161 -17.22 -15.92 -18.29
C GLU A 161 -15.85 -16.62 -18.15
N ASP A 162 -15.62 -17.68 -18.93
CA ASP A 162 -14.30 -18.31 -19.04
C ASP A 162 -13.35 -17.46 -19.91
N TYR A 163 -12.06 -17.83 -19.95
CA TYR A 163 -11.03 -17.12 -20.69
C TYR A 163 -11.33 -17.00 -22.20
N ASP A 164 -11.93 -18.03 -22.79
CA ASP A 164 -12.33 -18.09 -24.20
C ASP A 164 -13.72 -17.48 -24.47
N GLY A 165 -14.37 -16.91 -23.46
CA GLY A 165 -15.72 -16.35 -23.54
C GLY A 165 -16.83 -17.37 -23.39
N THR A 166 -16.52 -18.64 -23.07
CA THR A 166 -17.53 -19.66 -22.76
C THR A 166 -18.30 -19.26 -21.48
N PRO A 167 -19.64 -19.27 -21.50
CA PRO A 167 -20.43 -18.99 -20.30
C PRO A 167 -20.21 -20.04 -19.21
N LEU A 168 -19.96 -19.59 -17.99
CA LEU A 168 -19.91 -20.35 -16.75
C LEU A 168 -21.03 -19.88 -15.80
N PRO A 169 -21.43 -20.69 -14.81
CA PRO A 169 -22.23 -20.18 -13.70
C PRO A 169 -21.47 -19.05 -12.98
N PRO A 170 -22.09 -17.88 -12.75
CA PRO A 170 -21.46 -16.82 -11.96
C PRO A 170 -21.12 -17.30 -10.54
N ALA A 171 -20.01 -16.81 -10.01
CA ALA A 171 -19.61 -17.10 -8.63
C ALA A 171 -20.62 -16.51 -7.64
N THR A 172 -20.83 -17.21 -6.53
CA THR A 172 -21.66 -16.69 -5.43
C THR A 172 -20.90 -15.59 -4.68
N PRO A 173 -21.58 -14.64 -4.02
CA PRO A 173 -20.92 -13.66 -3.15
C PRO A 173 -20.00 -14.29 -2.11
N GLU A 174 -20.36 -15.46 -1.58
CA GLU A 174 -19.55 -16.22 -0.62
C GLU A 174 -18.25 -16.72 -1.26
N THR A 175 -18.33 -17.27 -2.47
CA THR A 175 -17.15 -17.70 -3.25
C THR A 175 -16.22 -16.52 -3.54
N ILE A 176 -16.77 -15.39 -4.01
CA ILE A 176 -16.00 -14.18 -4.28
C ILE A 176 -15.32 -13.69 -2.99
N ALA A 177 -16.03 -13.71 -1.86
CA ALA A 177 -15.48 -13.28 -0.58
C ALA A 177 -14.31 -14.16 -0.12
N GLU A 178 -14.43 -15.48 -0.25
CA GLU A 178 -13.37 -16.42 0.13
C GLU A 178 -12.13 -16.26 -0.74
N GLU A 179 -12.30 -16.21 -2.06
CA GLU A 179 -11.19 -16.06 -3.01
C GLU A 179 -10.52 -14.69 -2.88
N ALA A 180 -11.29 -13.61 -2.82
CA ALA A 180 -10.75 -12.25 -2.63
C ALA A 180 -10.02 -12.11 -1.29
N TRP A 181 -10.57 -12.69 -0.20
CA TRP A 181 -9.90 -12.70 1.09
C TRP A 181 -8.58 -13.45 1.03
N ALA A 182 -8.54 -14.62 0.38
CA ALA A 182 -7.34 -15.44 0.23
C ALA A 182 -6.24 -14.71 -0.54
N SER A 183 -6.60 -14.04 -1.63
CA SER A 183 -5.67 -13.28 -2.49
C SER A 183 -5.20 -11.97 -1.86
N ALA A 184 -5.91 -11.39 -0.90
CA ALA A 184 -5.54 -10.11 -0.26
C ALA A 184 -4.34 -10.18 0.71
N GLU A 185 -3.34 -11.03 0.49
CA GLU A 185 -2.09 -10.99 1.26
C GLU A 185 -1.41 -9.62 1.09
N GLY A 186 -1.03 -8.98 2.19
CA GLY A 186 -0.57 -7.57 2.20
C GLY A 186 -1.68 -6.51 2.07
N GLY A 187 -2.91 -6.90 1.72
CA GLY A 187 -4.08 -6.02 1.58
C GLY A 187 -5.08 -6.07 2.74
N ARG A 188 -4.76 -6.83 3.80
CA ARG A 188 -5.60 -6.99 4.99
C ARG A 188 -5.29 -5.89 6.01
N SER A 189 -6.30 -5.35 6.67
CA SER A 189 -6.11 -4.32 7.69
C SER A 189 -7.14 -4.41 8.80
N LEU A 190 -6.73 -4.11 10.04
CA LEU A 190 -7.66 -3.83 11.12
C LEU A 190 -8.08 -2.37 11.02
N VAL A 191 -9.38 -2.13 10.88
CA VAL A 191 -9.93 -0.79 10.68
C VAL A 191 -11.08 -0.51 11.62
N ALA A 192 -11.43 0.76 11.76
CA ALA A 192 -12.71 1.21 12.29
C ALA A 192 -13.42 2.05 11.22
N GLU A 193 -14.68 1.75 10.93
CA GLU A 193 -15.55 2.64 10.15
C GLU A 193 -15.84 3.89 10.98
N ILE A 194 -15.84 5.08 10.37
CA ILE A 194 -16.14 6.32 11.09
C ILE A 194 -17.64 6.48 11.29
N GLU A 195 -18.04 6.69 12.54
CA GLU A 195 -19.40 7.00 12.96
C GLU A 195 -19.52 8.48 13.35
N GLU A 196 -20.76 8.98 13.44
CA GLU A 196 -21.06 10.37 13.86
C GLU A 196 -20.30 11.43 13.05
N VAL A 197 -20.19 11.22 11.73
CA VAL A 197 -19.42 12.07 10.81
C VAL A 197 -19.93 13.51 10.82
N GLN A 198 -19.01 14.46 10.96
CA GLN A 198 -19.21 15.89 10.77
C GLN A 198 -18.32 16.39 9.63
N GLY A 199 -18.91 16.93 8.56
CA GLY A 199 -18.18 17.37 7.36
C GLY A 199 -18.20 16.33 6.22
N HIS A 200 -17.21 16.41 5.31
CA HIS A 200 -17.12 15.54 4.14
C HIS A 200 -15.77 14.83 4.09
N CYS A 201 -15.77 13.51 4.30
CA CYS A 201 -14.53 12.74 4.40
C CYS A 201 -13.97 12.25 3.04
N LYS A 202 -14.54 12.69 1.90
CA LYS A 202 -14.16 12.18 0.57
C LYS A 202 -12.67 12.33 0.28
N ASP A 203 -12.08 13.45 0.72
CA ASP A 203 -10.67 13.78 0.45
C ASP A 203 -9.75 13.47 1.65
N ALA A 204 -10.23 12.67 2.62
CA ALA A 204 -9.44 12.30 3.78
C ALA A 204 -8.33 11.30 3.41
N GLN A 205 -7.09 11.62 3.79
CA GLN A 205 -5.90 10.80 3.56
C GLN A 205 -5.39 10.14 4.85
N PHE A 206 -5.57 10.81 5.98
CA PHE A 206 -5.15 10.30 7.29
C PHE A 206 -6.02 10.83 8.43
N ALA A 207 -5.94 10.16 9.57
CA ALA A 207 -6.66 10.49 10.80
C ALA A 207 -5.70 10.67 11.97
N ARG A 208 -6.12 11.50 12.93
CA ARG A 208 -5.46 11.72 14.22
C ARG A 208 -6.50 11.87 15.30
N ASP A 209 -6.12 11.63 16.55
CA ASP A 209 -7.00 11.93 17.69
C ASP A 209 -7.37 13.41 17.69
N ARG A 210 -8.66 13.69 17.88
CA ARG A 210 -9.24 15.03 17.74
C ARG A 210 -8.58 16.05 18.68
N ASP A 211 -8.20 15.59 19.87
CA ASP A 211 -7.68 16.44 20.95
C ASP A 211 -6.18 16.80 20.75
N LEU A 212 -5.53 16.27 19.71
CA LEU A 212 -4.20 16.71 19.30
C LEU A 212 -4.25 18.05 18.57
N SER A 213 -3.14 18.79 18.63
CA SER A 213 -2.97 20.04 17.90
C SER A 213 -3.20 19.85 16.40
N VAL A 214 -3.93 20.79 15.80
CA VAL A 214 -4.25 20.77 14.37
C VAL A 214 -2.95 20.86 13.56
N LEU A 215 -2.70 19.85 12.70
CA LEU A 215 -1.60 19.93 11.75
C LEU A 215 -1.86 20.98 10.69
N ARG A 216 -0.77 21.54 10.17
CA ARG A 216 -0.75 22.38 8.98
C ARG A 216 -0.03 21.61 7.87
N PRO A 217 -0.76 20.86 7.03
CA PRO A 217 -0.18 20.21 5.87
C PRO A 217 0.46 21.22 4.92
N VAL A 218 1.62 20.88 4.39
CA VAL A 218 2.28 21.61 3.30
C VAL A 218 1.95 20.89 2.00
N PRO A 219 1.18 21.50 1.08
CA PRO A 219 0.82 20.86 -0.17
C PRO A 219 2.05 20.70 -1.08
N VAL A 220 1.97 19.74 -1.99
CA VAL A 220 2.96 19.55 -3.05
C VAL A 220 2.85 20.64 -4.12
N GLU A 221 3.99 21.07 -4.64
CA GLU A 221 4.10 21.97 -5.79
C GLU A 221 5.03 21.37 -6.88
N ASP A 222 4.85 21.78 -8.13
CA ASP A 222 5.82 21.46 -9.19
C ASP A 222 7.12 22.23 -9.01
N ALA A 223 8.25 21.55 -9.16
CA ALA A 223 9.55 22.21 -9.10
C ALA A 223 9.75 23.14 -10.31
N PRO A 224 10.34 24.34 -10.12
CA PRO A 224 10.75 25.17 -11.25
C PRO A 224 11.85 24.45 -12.05
N ALA A 225 11.90 24.67 -13.38
CA ALA A 225 12.81 23.95 -14.29
C ALA A 225 14.29 23.95 -13.84
N ALA A 226 14.78 25.07 -13.28
CA ALA A 226 16.14 25.14 -12.77
C ALA A 226 16.39 24.19 -11.58
N LEU A 227 15.39 23.97 -10.73
CA LEU A 227 15.48 23.01 -9.62
C LEU A 227 15.33 21.57 -10.12
N VAL A 228 14.50 21.33 -11.14
CA VAL A 228 14.41 20.01 -11.81
C VAL A 228 15.79 19.58 -12.31
N GLN A 229 16.46 20.43 -13.09
CA GLN A 229 17.80 20.13 -13.63
C GLN A 229 18.82 19.82 -12.53
N ARG A 230 18.80 20.58 -11.42
CA ARG A 230 19.69 20.33 -10.29
C ARG A 230 19.37 19.03 -9.56
N ALA A 231 18.09 18.74 -9.32
CA ALA A 231 17.68 17.51 -8.66
C ALA A 231 18.02 16.27 -9.50
N VAL A 232 17.89 16.33 -10.83
CA VAL A 232 18.32 15.25 -11.73
C VAL A 232 19.83 15.06 -11.69
N ALA A 233 20.62 16.13 -11.69
CA ALA A 233 22.07 16.02 -11.54
C ALA A 233 22.45 15.37 -10.19
N GLU A 234 21.80 15.77 -9.09
CA GLU A 234 22.02 15.17 -7.76
C GLU A 234 21.56 13.71 -7.70
N MET A 235 20.54 13.32 -8.47
CA MET A 235 20.11 11.93 -8.61
C MET A 235 21.18 11.09 -9.33
N GLN A 236 21.80 11.62 -10.39
CA GLN A 236 22.83 10.91 -11.17
C GLN A 236 24.08 10.59 -10.33
N ASP A 237 24.31 11.32 -9.24
CA ASP A 237 25.39 11.08 -8.28
C ASP A 237 25.03 10.03 -7.20
N LEU A 238 23.80 9.49 -7.19
CA LEU A 238 23.36 8.46 -6.23
C LEU A 238 23.88 7.06 -6.58
N ALA A 239 24.05 6.23 -5.56
CA ALA A 239 24.49 4.84 -5.74
C ALA A 239 23.45 4.01 -6.51
N GLY A 240 22.17 4.13 -6.16
CA GLY A 240 21.08 3.44 -6.84
C GLY A 240 20.93 3.86 -8.30
N TYR A 241 21.33 5.08 -8.67
CA TYR A 241 21.35 5.49 -10.07
C TYR A 241 22.38 4.69 -10.87
N ALA A 242 23.60 4.56 -10.36
CA ALA A 242 24.66 3.78 -11.02
C ALA A 242 24.27 2.31 -11.18
N GLU A 243 23.62 1.71 -10.18
CA GLU A 243 23.12 0.33 -10.26
C GLU A 243 22.07 0.15 -11.37
N ILE A 244 21.13 1.09 -11.51
CA ILE A 244 20.11 1.04 -12.56
C ILE A 244 20.73 1.31 -13.94
N ASP A 245 21.69 2.24 -14.03
CA ASP A 245 22.38 2.53 -15.28
C ASP A 245 23.16 1.30 -15.76
N ASP A 246 23.87 0.59 -14.89
CA ASP A 246 24.56 -0.66 -15.25
C ASP A 246 23.59 -1.71 -15.83
N LEU A 247 22.41 -1.86 -15.23
CA LEU A 247 21.35 -2.73 -15.74
C LEU A 247 20.89 -2.27 -17.14
N TYR A 248 20.62 -0.98 -17.31
CA TYR A 248 20.22 -0.40 -18.60
C TYR A 248 21.29 -0.61 -19.68
N GLN A 249 22.56 -0.33 -19.41
CA GLN A 249 23.65 -0.51 -20.36
C GLN A 249 23.85 -1.98 -20.76
N SER A 250 23.49 -2.92 -19.87
CA SER A 250 23.58 -4.36 -20.13
C SER A 250 22.34 -4.97 -20.81
N SER A 251 21.23 -4.25 -20.89
CA SER A 251 19.92 -4.78 -21.31
C SER A 251 19.81 -5.11 -22.81
N GLY A 252 20.62 -4.49 -23.67
CA GLY A 252 20.51 -4.61 -25.13
C GLY A 252 19.52 -3.63 -25.77
N ILE A 253 18.70 -2.94 -24.96
CA ILE A 253 17.75 -1.90 -25.44
C ILE A 253 18.29 -0.48 -25.32
N GLN A 254 19.53 -0.31 -24.86
CA GLN A 254 20.10 1.00 -24.60
C GLN A 254 20.24 1.85 -25.88
N THR A 255 19.97 3.15 -25.74
CA THR A 255 20.25 4.13 -26.79
C THR A 255 21.53 4.90 -26.47
N PRO A 256 22.56 4.92 -27.34
CA PRO A 256 23.82 5.60 -27.08
C PRO A 256 23.65 7.09 -26.72
N GLY A 257 24.20 7.49 -25.57
CA GLY A 257 24.15 8.87 -25.09
C GLY A 257 22.81 9.31 -24.49
N VAL A 258 21.84 8.40 -24.33
CA VAL A 258 20.56 8.67 -23.67
C VAL A 258 20.56 7.99 -22.30
N PRO A 259 20.54 8.76 -21.20
CA PRO A 259 20.39 8.23 -19.84
C PRO A 259 19.10 7.42 -19.66
N TRP A 260 19.14 6.39 -18.81
CA TRP A 260 18.02 5.47 -18.62
C TRP A 260 16.74 6.19 -18.19
N GLU A 261 16.83 7.23 -17.36
CA GLU A 261 15.70 8.01 -16.84
C GLU A 261 15.00 8.86 -17.91
N THR A 262 15.56 8.89 -19.12
CA THR A 262 15.01 9.55 -20.31
C THR A 262 14.75 8.61 -21.48
N HIS A 263 15.00 7.32 -21.29
CA HIS A 263 14.75 6.29 -22.29
C HIS A 263 13.26 6.27 -22.70
N ASP A 264 12.98 6.05 -23.99
CA ASP A 264 11.63 6.03 -24.56
C ASP A 264 10.74 7.25 -24.20
N GLY A 265 11.37 8.41 -23.98
CA GLY A 265 10.67 9.65 -23.65
C GLY A 265 10.21 9.74 -22.18
N ALA A 266 10.71 8.85 -21.31
CA ALA A 266 10.59 9.02 -19.88
C ALA A 266 11.15 10.38 -19.41
N ALA A 267 10.63 10.89 -18.29
CA ALA A 267 11.11 12.12 -17.72
C ALA A 267 10.94 12.09 -16.19
N PRO A 268 11.99 12.39 -15.41
CA PRO A 268 11.87 12.49 -13.96
C PRO A 268 10.85 13.57 -13.55
N THR A 269 10.00 13.22 -12.58
CA THR A 269 9.09 14.16 -11.94
C THR A 269 9.73 14.71 -10.68
N VAL A 270 9.78 16.04 -10.53
CA VAL A 270 10.33 16.70 -9.35
C VAL A 270 9.28 17.57 -8.69
N LYS A 271 9.05 17.32 -7.40
CA LYS A 271 8.06 18.00 -6.56
C LYS A 271 8.75 18.72 -5.40
N VAL A 272 8.13 19.81 -4.94
CA VAL A 272 8.65 20.65 -3.86
C VAL A 272 7.62 20.80 -2.76
N PHE A 273 8.10 20.78 -1.52
CA PHE A 273 7.34 21.10 -0.32
C PHE A 273 8.06 22.23 0.42
N SER A 274 7.47 23.43 0.44
CA SER A 274 8.05 24.60 1.09
C SER A 274 7.22 25.00 2.31
N GLY A 275 7.77 24.84 3.51
CA GLY A 275 7.09 25.18 4.76
C GLY A 275 8.02 25.80 5.80
N GLU A 276 7.50 26.00 7.02
CA GLU A 276 8.25 26.62 8.13
C GLU A 276 9.54 25.85 8.47
N ALA A 277 9.57 24.52 8.27
CA ALA A 277 10.73 23.67 8.55
C ALA A 277 11.79 23.65 7.43
N GLY A 278 11.54 24.34 6.31
CA GLY A 278 12.42 24.42 5.15
C GLY A 278 11.77 23.90 3.86
N THR A 279 12.61 23.74 2.83
CA THR A 279 12.20 23.23 1.53
C THR A 279 12.69 21.79 1.36
N PHE A 280 11.78 20.91 0.96
CA PHE A 280 12.07 19.52 0.63
C PHE A 280 11.80 19.29 -0.86
N VAL A 281 12.65 18.47 -1.49
CA VAL A 281 12.57 18.14 -2.91
C VAL A 281 12.40 16.63 -3.03
N TRP A 282 11.30 16.21 -3.61
CA TRP A 282 11.03 14.84 -3.98
C TRP A 282 11.29 14.66 -5.47
N LEU A 283 12.01 13.61 -5.83
CA LEU A 283 12.21 13.20 -7.22
C LEU A 283 11.73 11.76 -7.39
N ASP A 284 11.03 11.51 -8.48
CA ASP A 284 10.63 10.19 -8.96
C ASP A 284 11.06 10.06 -10.42
N ALA A 285 11.88 9.06 -10.73
CA ALA A 285 12.33 8.72 -12.07
C ALA A 285 11.98 7.26 -12.35
N GLU A 286 11.25 7.03 -13.44
CA GLU A 286 10.87 5.69 -13.90
C GLU A 286 10.98 5.62 -15.42
N ALA A 287 11.56 4.53 -15.92
CA ALA A 287 11.66 4.25 -17.35
C ALA A 287 11.60 2.75 -17.64
N GLY A 288 11.21 2.40 -18.87
CA GLY A 288 10.89 1.04 -19.27
C GLY A 288 9.45 0.65 -18.90
N ALA A 289 9.02 -0.52 -19.36
CA ALA A 289 7.70 -1.06 -19.09
C ALA A 289 7.75 -2.13 -17.99
N VAL A 290 6.63 -2.35 -17.32
CA VAL A 290 6.44 -3.62 -16.62
C VAL A 290 6.54 -4.72 -17.69
N CYS A 291 7.34 -5.76 -17.44
CA CYS A 291 7.57 -6.88 -18.35
C CYS A 291 8.47 -6.65 -19.58
N SER A 292 9.29 -5.60 -19.60
CA SER A 292 10.32 -5.43 -20.63
C SER A 292 11.69 -5.95 -20.19
N GLU A 293 12.64 -5.96 -21.13
CA GLU A 293 14.05 -6.32 -20.88
C GLU A 293 14.75 -5.37 -19.89
N PHE A 294 14.16 -4.19 -19.65
CA PHE A 294 14.61 -3.22 -18.66
C PHE A 294 13.43 -2.50 -18.02
N ARG A 295 13.51 -2.28 -16.71
CA ARG A 295 12.70 -1.31 -15.95
C ARG A 295 13.60 -0.68 -14.89
N GLY A 296 13.70 0.64 -14.91
CA GLY A 296 14.44 1.42 -13.91
C GLY A 296 13.47 2.26 -13.10
N LYS A 297 13.61 2.25 -11.77
CA LYS A 297 12.87 3.15 -10.88
C LYS A 297 13.77 3.64 -9.77
N LEU A 298 13.83 4.96 -9.61
CA LEU A 298 14.58 5.61 -8.53
C LEU A 298 13.76 6.77 -7.97
N THR A 299 13.68 6.81 -6.65
CA THR A 299 13.05 7.87 -5.89
C THR A 299 14.03 8.43 -4.87
N ALA A 300 13.96 9.73 -4.63
CA ALA A 300 14.82 10.39 -3.68
C ALA A 300 14.13 11.59 -3.01
N LEU A 301 14.48 11.80 -1.74
CA LEU A 301 14.07 12.96 -0.97
C LEU A 301 15.29 13.70 -0.46
N TRP A 302 15.34 15.00 -0.72
CA TRP A 302 16.34 15.88 -0.14
C TRP A 302 15.71 17.01 0.66
N LYS A 303 16.42 17.47 1.69
CA LYS A 303 16.22 18.78 2.30
C LYS A 303 17.18 19.77 1.67
N LEU A 304 16.68 20.93 1.25
CA LEU A 304 17.53 22.02 0.79
C LEU A 304 18.06 22.81 1.98
N GLU A 305 19.38 22.95 2.07
CA GLU A 305 20.04 23.77 3.09
C GLU A 305 20.80 24.94 2.44
N GLY A 306 20.59 26.15 2.94
CA GLY A 306 21.23 27.36 2.45
C GLY A 306 20.26 28.54 2.38
N SER A 307 20.79 29.74 2.16
CA SER A 307 20.00 30.98 2.14
C SER A 307 19.35 31.29 0.78
N SER A 308 19.73 30.61 -0.29
CA SER A 308 19.12 30.78 -1.62
C SER A 308 18.94 29.46 -2.35
N SER A 309 17.86 29.33 -3.11
CA SER A 309 17.57 28.14 -3.93
C SER A 309 18.59 27.89 -5.03
N LYS A 310 19.38 28.90 -5.43
CA LYS A 310 20.44 28.76 -6.44
C LYS A 310 21.67 28.01 -5.92
N ASN A 311 22.01 28.22 -4.65
CA ASN A 311 23.21 27.65 -4.02
C ASN A 311 22.87 26.70 -2.87
N ALA A 312 21.60 26.33 -2.71
CA ALA A 312 21.19 25.41 -1.66
C ALA A 312 21.84 24.04 -1.88
N ARG A 313 22.38 23.47 -0.81
CA ARG A 313 22.92 22.11 -0.79
C ARG A 313 21.78 21.11 -0.66
N PHE A 314 21.81 20.04 -1.44
CA PHE A 314 20.89 18.93 -1.32
C PHE A 314 21.38 17.98 -0.21
N VAL A 315 20.61 17.87 0.87
CA VAL A 315 20.89 16.92 1.96
C VAL A 315 19.97 15.73 1.81
N LYS A 316 20.52 14.61 1.35
CA LYS A 316 19.78 13.38 1.11
C LYS A 316 19.16 12.87 2.42
N LEU A 317 17.86 12.63 2.39
CA LEU A 317 17.11 12.04 3.50
C LEU A 317 16.69 10.60 3.18
N TYR A 318 16.34 10.33 1.92
CA TYR A 318 15.85 9.05 1.46
C TYR A 318 16.27 8.79 0.01
N GLU A 319 16.49 7.53 -0.30
CA GLU A 319 16.76 6.96 -1.62
C GLU A 319 16.14 5.57 -1.64
N GLY A 320 15.40 5.23 -2.70
CA GLY A 320 14.78 3.92 -2.84
C GLY A 320 14.04 3.77 -4.16
N ALA A 321 13.27 2.69 -4.31
CA ALA A 321 12.54 2.36 -5.55
C ALA A 321 11.04 2.09 -5.30
N ASP A 322 10.51 2.55 -4.16
CA ASP A 322 9.12 2.35 -3.78
C ASP A 322 8.16 3.08 -4.75
N ASP A 323 7.04 2.44 -5.10
CA ASP A 323 5.92 3.07 -5.82
C ASP A 323 5.19 4.06 -4.89
N PHE A 324 5.74 5.26 -4.75
CA PHE A 324 5.25 6.29 -3.83
C PHE A 324 5.24 7.68 -4.48
N SER A 325 4.05 8.29 -4.53
CA SER A 325 3.86 9.65 -5.04
C SER A 325 3.32 10.57 -3.94
N PRO A 326 4.18 11.39 -3.29
CA PRO A 326 3.76 12.24 -2.20
C PRO A 326 2.97 13.45 -2.70
N SER A 327 1.85 13.71 -2.03
CA SER A 327 0.96 14.85 -2.30
C SER A 327 1.02 15.91 -1.20
N THR A 328 1.57 15.58 -0.04
CA THR A 328 1.51 16.42 1.16
C THR A 328 2.69 16.13 2.07
N LEU A 329 3.20 17.16 2.73
CA LEU A 329 4.19 17.06 3.80
C LEU A 329 3.56 17.47 5.13
N VAL A 330 3.83 16.68 6.17
CA VAL A 330 3.47 16.98 7.57
C VAL A 330 4.65 16.64 8.48
N HIS A 331 4.64 17.20 9.69
CA HIS A 331 5.57 16.79 10.76
C HIS A 331 4.77 16.06 11.82
N LEU A 332 4.76 14.73 11.72
CA LEU A 332 4.03 13.85 12.66
C LEU A 332 4.82 13.64 13.96
N ASP A 333 6.14 13.65 13.83
CA ASP A 333 7.07 13.34 14.90
C ASP A 333 7.52 14.56 15.68
N ARG A 334 7.81 14.32 16.95
CA ARG A 334 8.41 15.34 17.83
C ARG A 334 9.85 15.67 17.46
N ASP A 335 10.51 14.83 16.66
CA ASP A 335 11.90 15.06 16.23
C ASP A 335 12.02 16.05 15.05
N GLY A 336 10.88 16.51 14.51
CA GLY A 336 10.83 17.46 13.40
C GLY A 336 11.14 16.84 12.03
N SER A 337 11.33 15.53 11.93
CA SER A 337 11.54 14.86 10.65
C SER A 337 10.28 15.02 9.77
N PRO A 338 10.43 15.22 8.44
CA PRO A 338 9.30 15.28 7.54
C PRO A 338 8.62 13.91 7.45
N SER A 339 7.31 13.89 7.28
CA SER A 339 6.54 12.75 6.83
C SER A 339 5.81 13.14 5.56
N LEU A 340 6.05 12.43 4.47
CA LEU A 340 5.35 12.68 3.21
C LEU A 340 4.17 11.74 3.10
N LEU A 341 3.02 12.26 2.69
CA LEU A 341 1.77 11.52 2.55
C LEU A 341 1.42 11.39 1.07
N GLY A 342 1.26 10.15 0.63
CA GLY A 342 0.73 9.79 -0.67
C GLY A 342 -0.68 9.24 -0.56
N TYR A 343 -1.24 8.81 -1.69
CA TYR A 343 -2.50 8.07 -1.66
C TYR A 343 -2.29 6.75 -0.90
N GLN A 344 -3.00 6.59 0.22
CA GLN A 344 -2.94 5.40 1.09
C GLN A 344 -1.53 4.98 1.51
N SER A 345 -0.57 5.91 1.52
CA SER A 345 0.85 5.63 1.76
C SER A 345 1.51 6.78 2.50
N VAL A 346 2.58 6.47 3.23
CA VAL A 346 3.36 7.44 3.99
C VAL A 346 4.84 7.07 3.95
N LEU A 347 5.69 8.05 3.60
CA LEU A 347 7.12 7.97 3.81
C LEU A 347 7.45 8.65 5.14
N ARG A 348 8.05 7.91 6.07
CA ARG A 348 8.40 8.42 7.39
C ARG A 348 9.72 7.86 7.88
N LYS A 349 10.43 8.63 8.70
CA LYS A 349 11.64 8.20 9.38
C LYS A 349 11.33 7.17 10.47
N GLY A 350 11.81 5.95 10.29
CA GLY A 350 11.88 4.91 11.30
C GLY A 350 13.27 4.79 11.94
N PRO A 351 13.51 3.74 12.75
CA PRO A 351 14.79 3.52 13.43
C PRO A 351 15.99 3.36 12.48
N ASN A 352 15.75 2.81 11.29
CA ASN A 352 16.78 2.47 10.30
C ASN A 352 16.84 3.45 9.12
N GLY A 353 16.19 4.62 9.24
CA GLY A 353 16.04 5.58 8.14
C GLY A 353 14.60 5.71 7.68
N PHE A 354 14.39 6.35 6.54
CA PHE A 354 13.06 6.55 5.97
C PHE A 354 12.55 5.27 5.32
N LEU A 355 11.25 5.01 5.48
CA LEU A 355 10.58 3.84 4.91
C LEU A 355 9.18 4.25 4.44
N VAL A 356 8.77 3.71 3.28
CA VAL A 356 7.40 3.83 2.80
C VAL A 356 6.55 2.77 3.50
N ARG A 357 5.42 3.18 4.07
CA ARG A 357 4.35 2.28 4.47
C ARG A 357 3.15 2.53 3.58
N SER A 358 2.60 1.46 3.04
CA SER A 358 1.44 1.50 2.17
C SER A 358 0.33 0.62 2.74
N VAL A 359 -0.91 1.06 2.55
CA VAL A 359 -2.10 0.22 2.66
C VAL A 359 -2.81 0.23 1.31
N LEU A 360 -2.09 0.29 0.20
CA LEU A 360 -2.71 0.08 -1.11
C LEU A 360 -3.25 -1.35 -1.20
N ALA A 361 -4.33 -1.52 -1.96
CA ALA A 361 -4.80 -2.86 -2.29
C ALA A 361 -3.72 -3.55 -3.15
N PRO A 362 -3.31 -4.79 -2.83
CA PRO A 362 -2.42 -5.54 -3.71
C PRO A 362 -3.08 -5.75 -5.07
N THR A 363 -2.30 -5.51 -6.10
CA THR A 363 -2.65 -5.75 -7.50
C THR A 363 -2.09 -7.09 -7.95
N PHE A 364 -2.95 -7.93 -8.51
CA PHE A 364 -2.54 -9.19 -9.13
C PHE A 364 -2.71 -9.08 -10.64
N PHE A 365 -1.93 -8.20 -11.25
CA PHE A 365 -1.68 -8.33 -12.68
C PHE A 365 -0.68 -9.45 -12.86
N CYS A 366 -0.93 -10.36 -13.82
CA CYS A 366 -0.03 -11.48 -14.10
C CYS A 366 1.42 -10.98 -14.13
N PRO A 367 2.30 -11.43 -13.20
CA PRO A 367 3.70 -11.09 -13.30
C PRO A 367 4.20 -11.68 -14.60
N CYS A 368 4.91 -10.87 -15.36
CA CYS A 368 5.83 -11.39 -16.34
C CYS A 368 7.04 -11.98 -15.60
#